data_AF-A0A834K083-F1
#
_entry.id   AF-A0A834K083-F1
#
_cell.length_a   1.000
_cell.length_b   1.000
_cell.length_c   1.000
_cell.angle_alpha   90.00
_cell.angle_beta   90.00
_cell.angle_gamma   90.00
#
_symmetry.space_group_name_H-M   'P 1'
#
loop_
_entity.id
_entity.type
_entity.pdbx_description
1 polymer ?
#
loop_
_entity_poly.entity_id
_entity_poly.type
_entity_poly.pdbx_seq_one_letter_code
_entity_poly.pdbx_strand_id
1 'polypeptide(L)'
;MDRNRDRDRDRDRDRDRDRVPYAEPPVGSLRFTPPRSPQPWRGVRQSLEFAPVCPQVLPNLRDEVKPARYEYLERHLQYLKNQSEDCLYLNIYAPHQPEGSIYPYLTLK
;
A
#
# COMPACT_ATOMS: atom_id res chain seq x y z
N MET A 1 14.94 32.96 9.74
CA MET A 1 14.30 32.31 8.58
C MET A 1 15.17 31.13 8.17
N ASP A 2 14.98 30.00 8.82
CA ASP A 2 15.88 28.85 8.72
C ASP A 2 15.33 27.88 7.66
N ARG A 3 15.84 28.01 6.42
CA ARG A 3 15.34 27.32 5.21
C ARG A 3 15.67 25.83 5.13
N ASN A 4 16.27 25.26 6.18
CA ASN A 4 16.72 23.86 6.22
C ASN A 4 15.74 22.89 6.90
N ARG A 5 14.76 23.37 7.68
CA ARG A 5 13.79 22.47 8.36
C ARG A 5 12.63 22.00 7.50
N ASP A 6 12.35 22.69 6.41
CA ASP A 6 11.22 22.36 5.54
C ASP A 6 11.58 21.36 4.44
N ARG A 7 12.89 21.19 4.13
CA ARG A 7 13.35 20.26 3.09
C ARG A 7 13.34 18.78 3.51
N ASP A 8 13.44 18.48 4.80
CA ASP A 8 13.33 17.11 5.33
C ASP A 8 11.88 16.67 5.56
N ARG A 9 10.96 17.61 5.82
CA ARG A 9 9.53 17.31 5.96
C ARG A 9 8.86 16.85 4.66
N ASP A 10 9.39 17.27 3.51
CA ASP A 10 8.88 16.83 2.21
C ASP A 10 9.42 15.47 1.76
N ARG A 11 10.59 15.03 2.25
CA ARG A 11 11.10 13.67 1.98
C ARG A 11 10.46 12.58 2.84
N ASP A 12 9.85 12.94 3.97
CA ASP A 12 9.12 11.99 4.81
C ASP A 12 7.79 11.55 4.18
N ARG A 13 7.08 12.44 3.48
CA ARG A 13 5.78 12.13 2.85
C ARG A 13 5.86 11.20 1.64
N ASP A 14 7.04 11.07 1.04
CA ASP A 14 7.26 10.23 -0.16
C ASP A 14 7.62 8.77 0.19
N ARG A 15 7.93 8.50 1.47
CA ARG A 15 8.20 7.13 1.98
C ARG A 15 6.94 6.34 2.35
N ASP A 16 5.77 6.97 2.22
CA ASP A 16 4.47 6.43 2.62
C ASP A 16 3.86 5.45 1.58
N ARG A 17 4.60 5.11 0.52
CA ARG A 17 4.11 4.36 -0.64
C ARG A 17 4.96 3.12 -0.91
N ASP A 18 5.01 2.26 0.11
CA ASP A 18 5.82 1.05 0.05
C ASP A 18 5.12 -0.10 -0.70
N ARG A 19 5.73 -0.62 -1.75
CA ARG A 19 5.29 -1.81 -2.49
C ARG A 19 6.22 -2.98 -2.20
N VAL A 20 6.05 -3.58 -1.02
CA VAL A 20 6.82 -4.76 -0.62
C VAL A 20 5.98 -6.03 -0.83
N PRO A 21 6.38 -6.96 -1.72
CA PRO A 21 5.64 -8.21 -1.91
C PRO A 21 5.79 -9.10 -0.67
N TYR A 22 4.67 -9.60 -0.14
CA TYR A 22 4.68 -10.53 0.99
C TYR A 22 4.31 -11.97 0.60
N ALA A 23 3.83 -12.17 -0.64
CA ALA A 23 3.51 -13.48 -1.19
C ALA A 23 3.64 -13.50 -2.72
N GLU A 24 3.67 -14.68 -3.32
CA GLU A 24 3.55 -14.83 -4.77
C GLU A 24 2.17 -14.41 -5.28
N PRO A 25 2.07 -13.85 -6.50
CA PRO A 25 0.79 -13.49 -7.09
C PRO A 25 -0.16 -14.70 -7.17
N PRO A 26 -1.39 -14.63 -6.62
CA PRO A 26 -2.35 -15.74 -6.61
C PRO A 26 -3.08 -15.90 -7.96
N VAL A 27 -2.34 -15.88 -9.06
CA VAL A 27 -2.85 -15.94 -10.44
C VAL A 27 -2.77 -17.35 -11.02
N GLY A 28 -3.59 -17.64 -12.03
CA GLY A 28 -3.55 -18.91 -12.75
C GLY A 28 -3.74 -20.12 -11.84
N SER A 29 -2.78 -21.05 -11.85
CA SER A 29 -2.81 -22.26 -11.01
C SER A 29 -2.65 -22.01 -9.51
N LEU A 30 -2.28 -20.78 -9.10
CA LEU A 30 -2.17 -20.39 -7.69
C LEU A 30 -3.46 -19.80 -7.14
N ARG A 31 -4.47 -19.57 -8.00
CA ARG A 31 -5.76 -19.04 -7.56
C ARG A 31 -6.43 -20.01 -6.60
N PHE A 32 -6.97 -19.48 -5.50
CA PHE A 32 -7.60 -20.24 -4.41
C PHE A 32 -6.68 -21.23 -3.67
N THR A 33 -5.37 -21.09 -3.84
CA THR A 33 -4.38 -21.83 -3.05
C THR A 33 -3.86 -20.96 -1.90
N PRO A 34 -3.33 -21.55 -0.81
CA PRO A 34 -2.66 -20.78 0.23
C PRO A 34 -1.52 -19.92 -0.35
N PRO A 35 -1.32 -18.70 0.16
CA PRO A 35 -0.27 -17.81 -0.31
C PRO A 35 1.10 -18.47 -0.13
N ARG A 36 1.95 -18.32 -1.14
CA ARG A 36 3.33 -18.83 -1.16
C ARG A 36 4.31 -17.70 -0.87
N SER A 37 5.47 -18.03 -0.30
CA SER A 37 6.53 -17.06 -0.04
C SER A 37 6.93 -16.33 -1.33
N PRO A 38 7.12 -15.00 -1.29
CA PRO A 38 7.44 -14.23 -2.49
C PRO A 38 8.80 -14.66 -3.05
N GLN A 39 8.95 -14.53 -4.37
CA GLN A 39 10.22 -14.80 -5.02
C GLN A 39 11.30 -13.85 -4.49
N PRO A 40 12.50 -14.35 -4.11
CA PRO A 40 13.58 -13.49 -3.67
C PRO A 40 14.04 -12.60 -4.83
N TRP A 41 14.28 -11.33 -4.55
CA TRP A 41 14.88 -10.40 -5.51
C TRP A 41 16.35 -10.15 -5.16
N ARG A 42 17.14 -9.80 -6.16
CA ARG A 42 18.54 -9.40 -5.98
C ARG A 42 18.64 -7.88 -5.92
N GLY A 43 19.51 -7.37 -5.05
CA GLY A 43 19.75 -5.93 -4.92
C GLY A 43 18.61 -5.18 -4.25
N VAL A 44 18.56 -3.86 -4.49
CA VAL A 44 17.56 -2.96 -3.90
C VAL A 44 16.35 -2.86 -4.82
N ARG A 45 15.15 -3.05 -4.27
CA ARG A 45 13.89 -2.83 -4.96
C ARG A 45 13.36 -1.45 -4.61
N GLN A 46 13.10 -0.63 -5.63
CA GLN A 46 12.46 0.67 -5.43
C GLN A 46 10.97 0.47 -5.08
N SER A 47 10.51 1.23 -4.08
CA SER A 47 9.23 1.05 -3.40
C SER A 47 8.64 2.43 -3.09
N LEU A 48 8.31 3.18 -4.14
CA LEU A 48 7.87 4.59 -4.03
C LEU A 48 6.43 4.80 -4.52
N GLU A 49 5.74 3.73 -4.88
CA GLU A 49 4.40 3.77 -5.45
C GLU A 49 3.53 2.67 -4.86
N PHE A 50 2.24 2.95 -4.72
CA PHE A 50 1.28 1.95 -4.25
C PHE A 50 1.17 0.77 -5.22
N ALA A 51 1.08 -0.42 -4.66
CA ALA A 51 0.70 -1.62 -5.38
C ALA A 51 -0.74 -1.55 -5.89
N PRO A 52 -1.11 -2.30 -6.94
CA PRO A 52 -2.52 -2.50 -7.27
C PRO A 52 -3.26 -3.15 -6.10
N VAL A 53 -4.51 -2.74 -5.90
CA VAL A 53 -5.40 -3.38 -4.92
C VAL A 53 -5.98 -4.66 -5.49
N CYS A 54 -6.46 -5.55 -4.62
CA CYS A 54 -7.11 -6.77 -5.07
C CYS A 54 -8.44 -6.49 -5.79
N PRO A 55 -8.86 -7.37 -6.72
CA PRO A 55 -10.07 -7.16 -7.50
C PRO A 55 -11.30 -7.06 -6.60
N GLN A 56 -12.06 -5.99 -6.78
CA GLN A 56 -13.24 -5.66 -6.00
C GLN A 56 -14.27 -4.95 -6.88
N VAL A 57 -15.54 -5.34 -6.75
CA VAL A 57 -16.64 -4.71 -7.45
C VAL A 57 -16.96 -3.39 -6.75
N LEU A 58 -16.64 -2.27 -7.41
CA LEU A 58 -16.96 -0.94 -6.89
C LEU A 58 -18.44 -0.61 -7.18
N PRO A 59 -19.20 -0.11 -6.20
CA PRO A 59 -20.61 0.23 -6.39
C PRO A 59 -20.77 1.49 -7.26
N ASN A 60 -21.92 1.61 -7.92
CA ASN A 60 -22.29 2.86 -8.58
C ASN A 60 -22.61 3.91 -7.52
N LEU A 61 -21.70 4.87 -7.35
CA LEU A 61 -21.71 5.80 -6.22
C LEU A 61 -23.00 6.64 -6.12
N ARG A 62 -23.61 6.97 -7.26
CA ARG A 62 -24.81 7.82 -7.31
C ARG A 62 -26.08 7.08 -6.95
N ASP A 63 -26.15 5.78 -7.24
CA ASP A 63 -27.40 5.02 -7.21
C ASP A 63 -27.45 4.00 -6.06
N GLU A 64 -26.29 3.54 -5.57
CA GLU A 64 -26.19 2.37 -4.69
C GLU A 64 -25.62 2.69 -3.29
N VAL A 65 -25.22 3.94 -3.01
CA VAL A 65 -24.43 4.27 -1.81
C VAL A 65 -25.11 5.29 -0.91
N LYS A 66 -25.27 4.95 0.38
CA LYS A 66 -25.76 5.89 1.41
C LYS A 66 -24.78 7.07 1.57
N PRO A 67 -25.26 8.29 1.92
CA PRO A 67 -24.42 9.50 1.96
C PRO A 67 -23.12 9.36 2.76
N ALA A 68 -23.16 8.74 3.95
CA ALA A 68 -21.96 8.55 4.79
C ALA A 68 -20.92 7.60 4.16
N ARG A 69 -21.37 6.62 3.35
CA ARG A 69 -20.47 5.70 2.64
C ARG A 69 -19.96 6.31 1.33
N TYR A 70 -20.72 7.25 0.75
CA TYR A 70 -20.34 7.96 -0.47
C TYR A 70 -19.04 8.75 -0.25
N GLU A 71 -19.00 9.61 0.78
CA GLU A 71 -17.82 10.45 1.06
C GLU A 71 -16.56 9.60 1.33
N TYR A 72 -16.72 8.51 2.09
CA TYR A 72 -15.62 7.57 2.30
C TYR A 72 -15.13 6.97 0.99
N LEU A 73 -16.02 6.42 0.16
CA LEU A 73 -15.62 5.79 -1.10
C LEU A 73 -15.00 6.82 -2.05
N GLU A 74 -15.62 7.99 -2.21
CA GLU A 74 -15.17 9.07 -3.09
C GLU A 74 -13.71 9.45 -2.84
N ARG A 75 -13.31 9.58 -1.56
CA ARG A 75 -11.91 9.86 -1.17
C ARG A 75 -10.94 8.75 -1.61
N HIS A 76 -11.36 7.49 -1.56
CA HIS A 76 -10.49 6.34 -1.81
C HIS A 76 -10.49 5.85 -3.25
N LEU A 77 -11.45 6.27 -4.09
CA LEU A 77 -11.59 5.79 -5.48
C LEU A 77 -10.29 5.88 -6.27
N GLN A 78 -9.51 6.94 -6.09
CA GLN A 78 -8.22 7.11 -6.78
C GLN A 78 -7.25 5.95 -6.52
N TYR A 79 -7.26 5.39 -5.31
CA TYR A 79 -6.43 4.25 -4.91
C TYR A 79 -7.04 2.91 -5.32
N LEU A 80 -8.36 2.84 -5.49
CA LEU A 80 -9.09 1.62 -5.85
C LEU A 80 -9.19 1.37 -7.37
N LYS A 81 -8.75 2.32 -8.20
CA LYS A 81 -8.80 2.22 -9.67
C LYS A 81 -7.85 1.16 -10.22
N ASN A 82 -6.64 1.06 -9.67
CA ASN A 82 -5.63 0.13 -10.15
C ASN A 82 -5.83 -1.22 -9.47
N GLN A 83 -6.56 -2.13 -10.12
CA GLN A 83 -6.86 -3.46 -9.58
C GLN A 83 -6.13 -4.56 -10.36
N SER A 84 -5.61 -5.56 -9.65
CA SER A 84 -4.96 -6.74 -10.23
C SER A 84 -5.08 -7.93 -9.28
N GLU A 85 -5.10 -9.15 -9.80
CA GLU A 85 -4.94 -10.36 -8.97
C GLU A 85 -3.52 -10.45 -8.36
N ASP A 86 -2.51 -9.83 -9.00
CA ASP A 86 -1.20 -9.58 -8.39
C ASP A 86 -1.28 -8.37 -7.43
N CYS A 87 -1.87 -8.58 -6.26
CA CYS A 87 -2.13 -7.53 -5.25
C CYS A 87 -1.53 -7.81 -3.86
N LEU A 88 -0.73 -8.88 -3.68
CA LEU A 88 -0.22 -9.29 -2.37
C LEU A 88 1.03 -8.49 -1.95
N TYR A 89 0.84 -7.22 -1.67
CA TYR A 89 1.87 -6.27 -1.25
C TYR A 89 1.49 -5.59 0.08
N LEU A 90 2.51 -5.20 0.85
CA LEU A 90 2.36 -4.43 2.08
C LEU A 90 2.97 -3.03 1.89
N ASN A 91 2.30 -2.04 2.48
CA ASN A 91 2.85 -0.73 2.75
C ASN A 91 3.42 -0.72 4.18
N ILE A 92 4.65 -0.27 4.37
CA ILE A 92 5.32 -0.18 5.67
C ILE A 92 5.49 1.29 6.01
N TYR A 93 5.14 1.66 7.24
CA TYR A 93 5.26 3.03 7.73
C TYR A 93 6.10 3.02 8.99
N ALA A 94 7.24 3.72 8.97
CA ALA A 94 8.13 3.82 10.11
C ALA A 94 8.63 5.27 10.24
N PRO A 95 8.59 5.86 11.44
CA PRO A 95 9.17 7.18 11.65
C PRO A 95 10.70 7.13 11.50
N HIS A 96 11.30 8.25 11.10
CA HIS A 96 12.76 8.33 11.04
C HIS A 96 13.39 8.18 12.43
N GLN A 97 14.43 7.35 12.56
CA GLN A 97 15.14 7.15 13.83
C GLN A 97 16.63 6.84 13.68
N PRO A 98 17.38 7.01 14.78
CA PRO A 98 18.75 6.52 14.90
C PRO A 98 18.85 4.99 14.77
N GLU A 99 19.96 4.54 14.19
CA GLU A 99 20.29 3.13 13.97
C GLU A 99 20.25 2.31 15.27
N GLY A 100 19.74 1.07 15.18
CA GLY A 100 19.71 0.11 16.30
C GLY A 100 18.48 0.19 17.21
N SER A 101 17.49 1.04 16.90
CA SER A 101 16.26 1.15 17.69
C SER A 101 15.27 0.02 17.38
N ILE A 102 14.67 -0.59 18.41
CA ILE A 102 13.63 -1.63 18.28
C ILE A 102 12.25 -0.96 18.42
N TYR A 103 11.32 -1.32 17.53
CA TYR A 103 9.97 -0.76 17.52
C TYR A 103 8.89 -1.79 17.86
N PRO A 104 7.85 -1.38 18.61
CA PRO A 104 6.58 -2.09 18.52
C PRO A 104 6.01 -1.93 17.11
N TYR A 105 5.48 -3.01 16.54
CA TYR A 105 4.79 -2.98 15.25
C TYR A 105 3.28 -3.06 15.45
N LEU A 106 2.53 -2.39 14.59
CA LEU A 106 1.09 -2.50 14.50
C LEU A 106 0.73 -3.00 13.10
N THR A 107 -0.08 -4.05 13.04
CA THR A 107 -0.67 -4.53 11.78
C THR A 107 -2.09 -4.01 11.67
N LEU A 108 -2.36 -3.23 10.63
CA LEU A 108 -3.73 -2.89 10.25
C LEU A 108 -4.34 -4.12 9.54
N LYS A 109 -5.48 -4.59 10.04
CA LYS A 109 -6.28 -5.64 9.42
C LYS A 109 -7.51 -5.05 8.76
#